data_AF-A0A5K1BJJ1-F1
#
_entry.id   AF-A0A5K1BJJ1-F1
#
_cell.length_a   1.000
_cell.length_b   1.000
_cell.length_c   1.000
_cell.angle_alpha   90.00
_cell.angle_beta   90.00
_cell.angle_gamma   90.00
#
_symmetry.space_group_name_H-M   'P 1'
#
loop_
_entity.id
_entity.type
_entity.pdbx_description
1 polymer ?
#
loop_
_entity_poly.entity_id
_entity_poly.type
_entity_poly.pdbx_seq_one_letter_code
_entity_poly.pdbx_strand_id
1 'polypeptide(L)'
;SKIFHYGSISLISEPCRSAHLRAMAVAKKAGALLSFDPNLRLPLWRSPDDARKMIFSIWEESEIIKVSDVELEFLTGDGSLEDKVALSLWHKDLKLLVVTLGDKGCKYYTK
;
A
#
# COMPACT_ATOMS: atom_id res chain seq x y z
N SER A 1 18.53 -2.55 10.04
CA SER A 1 17.66 -1.51 9.45
C SER A 1 16.42 -1.33 10.30
N LYS A 2 15.91 -0.10 10.45
CA LYS A 2 14.61 0.16 11.11
C LYS A 2 13.52 0.20 10.03
N ILE A 3 12.38 -0.43 10.30
CA ILE A 3 11.23 -0.46 9.38
C ILE A 3 10.02 0.09 10.13
N PHE A 4 9.25 0.95 9.49
CA PHE A 4 7.94 1.38 9.97
C PHE A 4 6.88 0.79 9.03
N HIS A 5 6.09 -0.14 9.57
CA HIS A 5 5.05 -0.83 8.81
C HIS A 5 3.67 -0.30 9.17
N TYR A 6 2.82 -0.14 8.18
CA TYR A 6 1.47 0.40 8.35
C TYR A 6 0.51 -0.12 7.29
N GLY A 7 -0.78 0.05 7.55
CA GLY A 7 -1.85 -0.26 6.59
C GLY A 7 -2.92 0.82 6.50
N SER A 8 -3.93 0.59 5.64
CA SER A 8 -4.89 1.64 5.28
C SER A 8 -5.94 1.93 6.36
N ILE A 9 -6.20 1.00 7.28
CA ILE A 9 -7.26 1.14 8.31
C ILE A 9 -7.06 2.41 9.15
N SER A 10 -5.83 2.72 9.52
CA SER A 10 -5.51 3.94 10.30
C SER A 10 -5.76 5.25 9.53
N LEU A 11 -5.96 5.20 8.21
CA LEU A 11 -6.30 6.37 7.41
C LEU A 11 -7.81 6.68 7.44
N ILE A 12 -8.66 5.78 7.96
CA ILE A 12 -10.12 5.89 7.83
C ILE A 12 -10.67 7.08 8.60
N SER A 13 -10.23 7.33 9.83
CA SER A 13 -10.85 8.33 10.70
C SER A 13 -9.83 9.12 11.52
N GLU A 14 -10.23 10.32 11.93
CA GLU A 14 -9.51 11.07 12.95
C GLU A 14 -9.87 10.54 14.35
N PRO A 15 -8.94 10.59 15.32
CA PRO A 15 -7.60 11.18 15.24
C PRO A 15 -6.51 10.23 14.68
N CYS A 16 -6.88 9.01 14.27
CA CYS A 16 -5.91 7.99 13.87
C CYS A 16 -5.13 8.37 12.61
N ARG A 17 -5.81 8.99 11.64
CA ARG A 17 -5.24 9.42 10.36
C ARG A 17 -4.12 10.44 10.55
N SER A 18 -4.37 11.53 11.29
CA SER A 18 -3.33 12.54 11.55
C SER A 18 -2.15 11.96 12.34
N ALA A 19 -2.41 11.08 13.30
CA ALA A 19 -1.35 10.38 14.04
C ALA A 19 -0.50 9.47 13.13
N HIS A 20 -1.14 8.70 12.24
CA HIS A 20 -0.48 7.85 11.25
C HIS A 20 0.45 8.66 10.34
N LEU A 21 -0.07 9.73 9.74
CA LEU A 21 0.70 10.58 8.81
C LEU A 21 1.90 11.22 9.53
N ARG A 22 1.72 11.63 10.79
CA ARG A 22 2.82 12.15 11.60
C ARG A 22 3.86 11.09 11.91
N ALA A 23 3.44 9.88 12.28
CA ALA A 23 4.35 8.77 12.59
C ALA A 23 5.17 8.38 11.35
N MET A 24 4.53 8.29 10.18
CA MET A 24 5.17 8.03 8.90
C MET A 24 6.24 9.09 8.57
N ALA A 25 5.91 10.38 8.72
CA ALA A 25 6.86 11.46 8.48
C ALA A 25 8.07 11.43 9.44
N VAL A 26 7.83 11.12 10.73
CA VAL A 26 8.91 10.98 11.73
C VAL A 26 9.80 9.78 11.39
N ALA A 27 9.21 8.64 11.03
CA ALA A 27 9.94 7.43 10.65
C ALA A 27 10.83 7.68 9.42
N LYS A 28 10.29 8.32 8.37
CA LYS A 28 11.03 8.70 7.17
C LYS A 28 12.20 9.63 7.50
N LYS A 29 11.97 10.67 8.32
CA LYS A 29 13.02 11.60 8.76
C LYS A 29 14.12 10.90 9.59
N ALA A 30 13.76 9.85 10.33
CA ALA A 30 14.71 9.04 11.10
C ALA A 30 15.47 8.00 10.24
N GLY A 31 15.24 7.96 8.92
CA GLY A 31 15.88 7.02 8.00
C GLY A 31 15.33 5.59 8.10
N ALA A 32 14.12 5.40 8.63
CA ALA A 32 13.45 4.10 8.58
C ALA A 32 12.90 3.84 7.18
N LEU A 33 12.93 2.57 6.75
CA LEU A 33 12.22 2.13 5.55
C LEU A 33 10.72 2.12 5.83
N LEU A 34 9.94 2.68 4.91
CA LEU A 34 8.50 2.65 4.99
C LEU A 34 7.94 1.43 4.24
N SER A 35 7.16 0.63 4.96
CA SER A 35 6.52 -0.58 4.46
C SER A 35 5.00 -0.46 4.57
N PHE A 36 4.31 -0.71 3.48
CA PHE A 36 2.87 -0.54 3.40
C PHE A 36 2.17 -1.81 2.91
N ASP A 37 1.14 -2.22 3.64
CA ASP A 37 0.15 -3.23 3.23
C ASP A 37 -1.23 -2.58 3.37
N PRO A 38 -1.93 -2.25 2.27
CA PRO A 38 -3.25 -1.63 2.35
C PRO A 38 -4.18 -2.38 3.29
N ASN A 39 -4.11 -3.72 3.32
CA ASN A 39 -4.92 -4.59 4.16
C ASN A 39 -6.40 -4.15 4.12
N LEU A 40 -6.93 -3.99 2.90
CA LEU A 40 -8.18 -3.32 2.61
C LEU A 40 -9.35 -3.99 3.37
N ARG A 41 -10.18 -3.15 4.00
CA ARG A 41 -11.42 -3.57 4.68
C ARG A 41 -12.56 -2.66 4.24
N LEU A 42 -13.06 -2.88 3.03
CA LEU A 42 -14.09 -2.04 2.40
C LEU A 42 -15.28 -1.68 3.31
N PRO A 43 -15.82 -2.57 4.16
CA PRO A 43 -16.93 -2.22 5.05
C PRO A 43 -16.63 -1.13 6.08
N LEU A 44 -15.35 -0.82 6.35
CA LEU A 44 -14.94 0.23 7.27
C LEU A 44 -14.81 1.60 6.60
N TRP A 45 -14.85 1.65 5.27
CA TRP A 45 -14.69 2.87 4.48
C TRP A 45 -16.03 3.49 4.11
N ARG A 46 -16.06 4.81 3.93
CA ARG A 46 -17.27 5.52 3.48
C ARG A 46 -17.72 5.07 2.09
N SER A 47 -16.76 4.80 1.21
CA SER A 47 -16.99 4.24 -0.12
C SER A 47 -15.72 3.58 -0.64
N PRO A 48 -15.82 2.71 -1.66
CA PRO A 48 -14.67 2.20 -2.42
C PRO A 48 -13.76 3.32 -2.94
N ASP A 49 -14.33 4.40 -3.48
CA ASP A 49 -13.55 5.53 -3.99
C ASP A 49 -12.78 6.26 -2.90
N ASP A 50 -13.37 6.41 -1.70
CA ASP A 50 -12.70 7.03 -0.54
C ASP A 50 -11.51 6.17 -0.10
N ALA A 51 -11.69 4.84 -0.03
CA ALA A 51 -10.61 3.90 0.27
C ALA A 51 -9.47 4.01 -0.74
N ARG A 52 -9.78 3.95 -2.04
CA ARG A 52 -8.79 4.04 -3.12
C ARG A 52 -8.04 5.37 -3.08
N LYS A 53 -8.77 6.48 -2.93
CA LYS A 53 -8.18 7.82 -2.79
C LYS A 53 -7.22 7.93 -1.61
N MET A 54 -7.62 7.42 -0.45
CA MET A 54 -6.79 7.50 0.76
C MET A 54 -5.57 6.58 0.68
N ILE A 55 -5.71 5.38 0.12
CA ILE A 55 -4.58 4.49 -0.15
C ILE A 55 -3.56 5.17 -1.08
N PHE A 56 -4.02 5.76 -2.19
CA PHE A 56 -3.12 6.44 -3.12
C PHE A 56 -2.49 7.71 -2.55
N SER A 57 -3.11 8.36 -1.55
CA SER A 57 -2.55 9.56 -0.92
C SER A 57 -1.21 9.35 -0.20
N ILE A 58 -0.86 8.10 0.15
CA ILE A 58 0.42 7.75 0.79
C ILE A 58 1.23 6.72 -0.01
N TRP A 59 0.80 6.39 -1.23
CA TRP A 59 1.39 5.31 -2.02
C TRP A 59 2.86 5.57 -2.32
N GLU A 60 3.16 6.77 -2.85
CA GLU A 60 4.50 7.17 -3.24
C GLU A 60 5.48 7.33 -2.06
N GLU A 61 4.97 7.36 -0.82
CA GLU A 61 5.81 7.49 0.37
C GLU A 61 6.50 6.19 0.76
N SER A 62 5.98 5.04 0.29
CA SER A 62 6.39 3.72 0.73
C SER A 62 7.49 3.14 -0.16
N GLU A 63 8.54 2.56 0.42
CA GLU A 63 9.59 1.89 -0.36
C GLU A 63 9.37 0.37 -0.49
N ILE A 64 8.50 -0.19 0.33
CA ILE A 64 8.07 -1.59 0.24
C ILE A 64 6.56 -1.60 0.26
N ILE A 65 5.94 -2.19 -0.77
CA ILE A 65 4.50 -2.34 -0.85
C ILE A 65 4.16 -3.81 -1.03
N LYS A 66 3.18 -4.28 -0.27
CA LYS A 66 2.55 -5.59 -0.48
C LYS A 66 1.07 -5.39 -0.76
N VAL A 67 0.54 -6.09 -1.75
CA VAL A 67 -0.89 -6.20 -2.06
C VAL A 67 -1.27 -7.66 -2.31
N SER A 68 -2.53 -8.01 -2.14
CA SER A 68 -3.10 -9.23 -2.71
C SER A 68 -3.50 -9.07 -4.18
N ASP A 69 -3.86 -10.17 -4.83
CA ASP A 69 -4.57 -10.19 -6.11
C ASP A 69 -5.86 -9.36 -6.09
N VAL A 70 -6.67 -9.51 -5.04
CA VAL A 70 -7.91 -8.74 -4.86
C VAL A 70 -7.64 -7.24 -4.70
N GLU A 71 -6.58 -6.88 -3.97
CA GLU A 71 -6.18 -5.48 -3.79
C GLU A 71 -5.57 -4.91 -5.07
N LEU A 72 -4.85 -5.71 -5.85
CA LEU A 72 -4.33 -5.29 -7.15
C LEU A 72 -5.48 -4.90 -8.08
N GLU A 73 -6.47 -5.79 -8.26
CA GLU A 73 -7.66 -5.52 -9.07
C GLU A 73 -8.41 -4.27 -8.57
N PHE A 74 -8.60 -4.15 -7.25
CA PHE A 74 -9.27 -2.99 -6.67
C PHE A 74 -8.55 -1.66 -6.96
N LEU A 75 -7.23 -1.64 -6.89
CA LEU A 75 -6.43 -0.42 -7.04
C LEU A 75 -6.27 -0.02 -8.51
N THR A 76 -6.09 -0.98 -9.41
CA THR A 76 -5.86 -0.73 -10.84
C THR A 76 -7.15 -0.65 -11.63
N GLY A 77 -8.22 -1.30 -11.17
CA GLY A 77 -9.44 -1.54 -11.96
C GLY A 77 -9.28 -2.60 -13.04
N ASP A 78 -8.15 -3.32 -13.04
CA ASP A 78 -7.83 -4.38 -14.00
C ASP A 78 -7.70 -5.71 -13.25
N GLY A 79 -8.62 -6.64 -13.53
CA GLY A 79 -8.66 -7.98 -12.92
C GLY A 79 -7.62 -8.96 -13.46
N SER A 80 -6.76 -8.55 -14.38
CA SER A 80 -5.68 -9.41 -14.88
C SER A 80 -4.48 -9.41 -13.92
N LEU A 81 -3.90 -10.59 -13.71
CA LEU A 81 -2.69 -10.78 -12.90
C LEU A 81 -1.41 -10.67 -13.75
N GLU A 82 -1.49 -9.91 -14.84
CA GLU A 82 -0.35 -9.64 -15.72
C GLU A 82 0.67 -8.72 -15.04
N ASP A 83 1.94 -8.92 -15.34
CA ASP A 83 3.02 -8.16 -14.71
C ASP A 83 2.92 -6.66 -15.01
N LYS A 84 2.40 -6.29 -16.18
CA LYS A 84 2.16 -4.88 -16.57
C LYS A 84 1.17 -4.18 -15.63
N VAL A 85 0.19 -4.91 -15.08
CA VAL A 85 -0.81 -4.35 -14.16
C VAL A 85 -0.18 -4.07 -12.81
N ALA A 86 0.59 -5.03 -12.27
CA ALA A 86 1.36 -4.81 -11.05
C ALA A 86 2.37 -3.66 -11.20
N LEU A 87 3.10 -3.63 -12.32
CA LEU A 87 4.07 -2.58 -12.62
C LEU A 87 3.43 -1.20 -12.85
N SER A 88 2.12 -1.11 -13.12
CA SER A 88 1.42 0.18 -13.17
C SER A 88 1.35 0.88 -11.80
N LEU A 89 1.49 0.13 -10.71
CA LEU A 89 1.56 0.65 -9.34
C LEU A 89 3.00 0.99 -8.91
N TRP A 90 3.99 0.73 -9.77
CA TRP A 90 5.39 1.01 -9.47
C TRP A 90 5.68 2.51 -9.52
N HIS A 91 6.42 3.03 -8.55
CA HIS A 91 6.90 4.41 -8.54
C HIS A 91 8.41 4.47 -8.30
N LYS A 92 9.01 5.63 -8.58
CA LYS A 92 10.47 5.84 -8.60
C LYS A 92 11.18 5.46 -7.29
N ASP A 93 10.52 5.62 -6.15
CA ASP A 93 11.09 5.41 -4.81
C ASP A 93 10.83 3.99 -4.27
N LEU A 94 9.98 3.22 -4.96
CA LEU A 94 9.69 1.84 -4.60
C LEU A 94 10.93 0.97 -4.82
N LYS A 95 11.22 0.12 -3.84
CA LYS A 95 12.31 -0.84 -3.85
C LYS A 95 11.79 -2.26 -4.02
N LEU A 96 10.60 -2.55 -3.48
CA LEU A 96 9.96 -3.86 -3.57
C LEU A 96 8.45 -3.72 -3.66
N LEU A 97 7.86 -4.35 -4.68
CA LEU A 97 6.42 -4.57 -4.79
C LEU A 97 6.15 -6.08 -4.71
N VAL A 98 5.27 -6.51 -3.82
CA VAL A 98 4.86 -7.91 -3.68
C VAL A 98 3.37 -8.03 -3.95
N VAL A 99 3.00 -8.97 -4.84
CA VAL A 99 1.61 -9.36 -5.10
C VAL A 99 1.41 -10.79 -4.61
N THR A 100 0.67 -10.98 -3.52
CA THR A 100 0.36 -12.30 -2.96
C THR A 100 -0.82 -12.94 -3.69
N LEU A 101 -0.71 -14.22 -4.03
CA LEU A 101 -1.64 -14.99 -4.87
C LEU A 101 -2.25 -16.19 -4.11
N GLY A 102 -2.50 -16.04 -2.82
CA GLY A 102 -3.01 -17.11 -1.97
C GLY A 102 -2.06 -18.31 -1.88
N ASP A 103 -2.57 -19.50 -2.17
CA ASP A 103 -1.82 -20.77 -2.17
C ASP A 103 -0.77 -20.86 -3.29
N LYS A 104 -0.89 -20.03 -4.33
CA LYS A 104 0.07 -19.94 -5.45
C LYS A 104 1.33 -19.15 -5.10
N GLY A 105 1.47 -18.67 -3.87
CA GLY A 105 2.63 -17.92 -3.41
C GLY A 105 2.54 -16.43 -3.75
N CYS A 106 3.56 -15.87 -4.38
CA CYS A 106 3.59 -14.45 -4.72
C CYS A 106 4.43 -14.16 -5.97
N LYS A 107 4.14 -13.01 -6.59
CA LYS A 107 5.07 -12.34 -7.51
C LYS A 107 5.74 -11.19 -6.76
N TYR A 108 7.01 -10.95 -7.04
CA TYR A 108 7.73 -9.80 -6.50
C TYR A 108 8.46 -9.07 -7.63
N TYR A 109 8.51 -7.75 -7.50
CA TYR A 109 9.16 -6.84 -8.45
C TYR A 109 10.15 -5.99 -7.67
N THR A 110 11.36 -5.86 -8.20
CA THR A 110 12.46 -5.07 -7.63
C THR A 110 13.17 -4.34 -8.77
N LYS A 111 13.94 -3.29 -8.43
CA LYS A 111 14.95 -2.73 -9.34
C LYS A 111 16.09 -3.72 -9.54
#